data_AF-R9K0L8-F1
#
_entry.id   AF-R9K0L8-F1
#
_cell.length_a   1.000
_cell.length_b   1.000
_cell.length_c   1.000
_cell.angle_alpha   90.00
_cell.angle_beta   90.00
_cell.angle_gamma   90.00
#
_symmetry.space_group_name_H-M   'P 1'
#
loop_
_entity.id
_entity.type
_entity.pdbx_description
1 polymer ?
#
loop_
_entity_poly.entity_id
_entity_poly.type
_entity_poly.pdbx_seq_one_letter_code
_entity_poly.pdbx_strand_id
1 'polypeptide(L)'
;MKRIDRKIEEIKKMQEELDRRTQVEQEAEALICQCRFEEAIALLDTLDDALLQQEKEGEDMKINKQKLQIALATACMTAKELIEKSGLSKAATMNAITGKKVKPITVGKIAKALNVPVENLIDLEGEM
;
A
#
# COMPACT_ATOMS: atom_id res chain seq x y z
N MET A 1 23.20 5.26 -6.99
CA MET A 1 21.77 5.37 -6.55
C MET A 1 21.36 4.00 -6.03
N LYS A 2 20.89 3.89 -4.79
CA LYS A 2 20.66 2.58 -4.15
C LYS A 2 19.41 1.94 -4.76
N ARG A 3 19.38 0.61 -4.87
CA ARG A 3 18.24 -0.17 -5.42
C ARG A 3 16.91 0.17 -4.73
N ILE A 4 16.98 0.63 -3.48
CA ILE A 4 15.84 1.05 -2.64
C ILE A 4 15.26 2.40 -3.07
N ASP A 5 16.11 3.38 -3.38
CA ASP A 5 15.65 4.72 -3.80
C ASP A 5 14.78 4.61 -5.06
N ARG A 6 15.19 3.73 -5.99
CA ARG A 6 14.43 3.40 -7.19
C ARG A 6 13.07 2.75 -6.88
N LYS A 7 13.03 1.83 -5.92
CA LYS A 7 11.76 1.18 -5.49
C LYS A 7 10.81 2.14 -4.80
N ILE A 8 11.33 3.06 -3.97
CA ILE A 8 10.52 4.09 -3.32
C ILE A 8 9.89 5.01 -4.38
N GLU A 9 10.67 5.40 -5.39
CA GLU A 9 10.19 6.22 -6.51
C GLU A 9 9.10 5.50 -7.31
N GLU A 10 9.27 4.20 -7.60
CA GLU A 10 8.27 3.37 -8.28
C GLU A 10 6.98 3.24 -7.47
N ILE A 11 7.07 3.05 -6.15
CA ILE A 11 5.91 3.00 -5.25
C ILE A 11 5.16 4.33 -5.26
N LYS A 12 5.87 5.46 -5.21
CA LYS A 12 5.25 6.80 -5.25
C LYS A 12 4.51 7.04 -6.57
N LYS A 13 5.15 6.75 -7.71
CA LYS A 13 4.50 6.89 -9.03
C LYS A 13 3.26 6.02 -9.17
N MET A 14 3.30 4.82 -8.61
CA MET A 14 2.14 3.92 -8.59
C MET A 14 1.00 4.46 -7.70
N GLN A 15 1.33 5.05 -6.55
CA GLN A 15 0.34 5.70 -5.68
C GLN A 15 -0.29 6.92 -6.37
N GLU A 16 0.51 7.76 -7.03
CA GLU A 16 0.02 8.92 -7.78
C GLU A 16 -0.92 8.53 -8.93
N GLU A 17 -0.62 7.44 -9.66
CA GLU A 17 -1.49 6.93 -10.72
C GLU A 17 -2.81 6.36 -10.17
N LEU A 18 -2.78 5.69 -9.01
CA LEU A 18 -4.00 5.21 -8.34
C LEU A 18 -4.85 6.37 -7.79
N ASP A 19 -4.23 7.39 -7.24
CA ASP A 19 -4.91 8.58 -6.75
C ASP A 19 -5.55 9.36 -7.91
N ARG A 20 -4.83 9.49 -9.05
CA ARG A 20 -5.35 10.07 -10.29
C ARG A 20 -6.59 9.32 -10.78
N ARG A 21 -6.58 7.99 -10.78
CA ARG A 21 -7.72 7.17 -11.19
C ARG A 21 -8.91 7.35 -10.26
N THR A 22 -8.66 7.33 -8.95
CA THR A 22 -9.70 7.58 -7.94
C THR A 22 -10.37 8.93 -8.18
N GLN A 23 -9.59 9.96 -8.52
CA GLN A 23 -10.13 11.27 -8.85
C GLN A 23 -10.96 11.26 -10.14
N VAL A 24 -10.48 10.60 -11.20
CA VAL A 24 -11.20 10.47 -12.47
C VAL A 24 -12.54 9.74 -12.29
N GLU A 25 -12.57 8.67 -11.50
CA GLU A 25 -13.80 7.94 -11.18
C GLU A 25 -14.80 8.81 -10.41
N GLN A 26 -14.34 9.59 -9.42
CA GLN A 26 -15.18 10.53 -8.67
C GLN A 26 -15.74 11.65 -9.55
N GLU A 27 -14.92 12.18 -10.47
CA GLU A 27 -15.35 13.20 -11.43
C GLU A 27 -16.35 12.64 -12.43
N ALA A 28 -16.14 11.42 -12.93
CA ALA A 28 -17.09 10.72 -13.79
C ALA A 28 -18.42 10.46 -13.07
N GLU A 29 -18.39 10.02 -11.81
CA GLU A 29 -19.59 9.84 -10.98
C GLU A 29 -20.36 11.16 -10.82
N ALA A 30 -19.66 12.26 -10.54
CA ALA A 30 -20.27 13.59 -10.43
C ALA A 30 -20.94 14.05 -11.74
N LEU A 31 -20.32 13.76 -12.89
CA LEU A 31 -20.88 14.05 -14.22
C LEU A 31 -22.13 13.20 -14.50
N ILE A 32 -22.12 11.92 -14.10
CA ILE A 32 -23.28 11.01 -14.20
C ILE A 32 -24.44 11.52 -13.34
N CYS A 33 -24.19 11.98 -12.11
CA CYS A 33 -25.22 12.58 -11.25
C CYS A 33 -25.81 13.87 -11.85
N GLN A 34 -25.05 14.58 -12.69
CA GLN A 34 -25.50 15.76 -13.42
C GLN A 34 -26.14 15.41 -14.79
N CYS A 35 -26.35 14.13 -15.10
CA CYS A 35 -26.82 13.63 -16.38
C CYS A 35 -25.94 13.98 -17.59
N ARG A 36 -24.65 14.29 -17.37
CA ARG A 36 -23.65 14.63 -18.40
C ARG A 36 -22.88 13.38 -18.83
N PHE A 37 -23.61 12.43 -19.40
CA PHE A 37 -23.08 11.09 -19.68
C PHE A 37 -21.98 11.05 -20.75
N GLU A 38 -22.06 11.88 -21.81
CA GLU A 38 -21.03 11.93 -22.86
C GLU A 38 -19.68 12.40 -22.33
N GLU A 39 -19.69 13.38 -21.41
CA GLU A 39 -18.47 13.89 -20.78
C GLU A 39 -17.89 12.87 -19.79
N ALA A 40 -18.75 12.16 -19.06
CA ALA A 40 -18.31 11.06 -18.20
C ALA A 40 -17.67 9.92 -19.01
N ILE A 41 -18.24 9.57 -20.17
CA ILE A 41 -17.68 8.55 -21.07
C ILE A 41 -16.33 9.01 -21.62
N ALA A 42 -16.24 10.23 -22.15
CA ALA A 42 -14.99 10.77 -22.67
C ALA A 42 -13.89 10.84 -21.60
N LEU A 43 -14.26 11.14 -20.35
CA LEU A 43 -13.34 11.16 -19.22
C LEU A 43 -12.86 9.74 -18.85
N LEU A 44 -13.75 8.75 -18.81
CA LEU A 44 -13.40 7.36 -18.54
C LEU A 44 -12.57 6.73 -19.67
N ASP A 45 -12.83 7.09 -20.93
CA ASP A 45 -12.04 6.66 -22.09
C ASP A 45 -10.57 7.16 -22.04
N THR A 46 -10.26 8.13 -21.16
CA THR A 46 -8.86 8.53 -20.88
C THR A 46 -8.12 7.56 -19.97
N LEU A 47 -8.82 6.62 -19.33
CA LEU A 47 -8.24 5.56 -18.52
C LEU A 47 -7.91 4.37 -19.44
N ASP A 48 -6.61 4.13 -19.67
CA ASP A 48 -6.17 2.94 -20.40
C ASP A 48 -6.18 1.72 -19.46
N ASP A 49 -7.23 0.90 -19.58
CA ASP A 49 -7.39 -0.37 -18.87
C ASP A 49 -6.28 -1.38 -19.20
N ALA A 50 -5.57 -1.25 -20.33
CA ALA A 50 -4.45 -2.15 -20.66
C ALA A 50 -3.23 -1.94 -19.75
N LEU A 51 -3.09 -0.75 -19.15
CA LEU A 51 -2.07 -0.48 -18.12
C LEU A 51 -2.30 -1.28 -16.82
N LEU A 52 -3.49 -1.87 -16.63
CA LEU A 52 -3.86 -2.69 -15.45
C LEU A 52 -3.36 -4.14 -15.52
N GLN A 53 -2.83 -4.61 -16.65
CA GLN A 53 -2.30 -5.99 -16.74
C GLN A 53 -0.95 -6.19 -16.03
N GLN A 54 -0.36 -5.14 -15.45
CA GLN A 54 0.78 -5.28 -14.54
C GLN A 54 0.37 -5.49 -13.07
N GLU A 55 -0.82 -6.01 -12.78
CA GLU A 55 -1.03 -6.68 -11.50
C GLU A 55 -0.59 -8.15 -11.58
N LYS A 56 0.62 -8.43 -11.07
CA LYS A 56 0.96 -9.60 -10.20
C LYS A 56 2.46 -9.91 -10.22
N GLU A 57 3.27 -9.01 -9.68
CA GLU A 57 4.49 -9.40 -8.95
C GLU A 57 4.94 -8.21 -8.11
N GLY A 58 4.06 -7.78 -7.19
CA GLY A 58 4.52 -6.92 -6.10
C GLY A 58 5.56 -7.71 -5.32
N GLU A 59 6.83 -7.37 -5.51
CA GLU A 59 7.97 -8.00 -4.85
C GLU A 59 7.68 -8.10 -3.35
N ASP A 60 7.60 -9.33 -2.83
CA ASP A 60 7.21 -9.55 -1.45
C ASP A 60 8.21 -8.87 -0.49
N MET A 61 7.71 -8.03 0.40
CA MET A 61 8.49 -7.47 1.50
C MET A 61 8.51 -8.41 2.71
N LYS A 62 9.58 -8.32 3.48
CA LYS A 62 9.72 -9.02 4.76
C LYS A 62 9.92 -8.01 5.88
N ILE A 63 9.03 -8.06 6.88
CA ILE A 63 9.14 -7.25 8.08
C ILE A 63 10.15 -7.90 9.03
N ASN A 64 11.02 -7.09 9.63
CA ASN A 64 11.90 -7.51 10.69
C ASN A 64 11.10 -7.64 12.00
N LYS A 65 11.15 -8.83 12.61
CA LYS A 65 10.40 -9.16 13.82
C LYS A 65 10.78 -8.26 15.00
N GLN A 66 12.07 -8.03 15.21
CA GLN A 66 12.58 -7.24 16.33
C GLN A 66 12.15 -5.79 16.17
N LYS A 67 12.31 -5.21 14.98
CA LYS A 67 11.87 -3.85 14.68
C LYS A 67 10.37 -3.66 14.87
N LEU A 68 9.56 -4.64 14.43
CA LEU A 68 8.12 -4.62 14.65
C LEU A 68 7.75 -4.67 16.14
N GLN A 69 8.42 -5.50 16.94
CA GLN A 69 8.18 -5.57 18.39
C GLN A 69 8.56 -4.26 19.09
N ILE A 70 9.68 -3.63 18.70
CA ILE A 70 10.08 -2.32 19.21
C ILE A 70 9.06 -1.26 18.83
N ALA A 71 8.55 -1.26 17.61
CA ALA A 71 7.52 -0.33 17.15
C ALA A 71 6.20 -0.52 17.90
N LEU A 72 5.78 -1.77 18.13
CA LEU A 72 4.61 -2.09 18.96
C LEU A 72 4.76 -1.61 20.40
N ALA A 73 5.93 -1.83 21.01
CA ALA A 73 6.24 -1.36 22.36
C ALA A 73 6.22 0.18 22.43
N THR A 74 6.83 0.84 21.44
CA THR A 74 6.87 2.31 21.33
C THR A 74 5.47 2.90 21.15
N ALA A 75 4.62 2.23 20.37
CA ALA A 75 3.23 2.62 20.18
C ALA A 75 2.31 2.21 21.34
N CYS A 76 2.81 1.47 22.33
CA CYS A 76 2.03 0.83 23.40
C CYS A 76 0.83 0.03 22.86
N MET A 77 1.00 -0.64 21.72
CA MET A 77 -0.05 -1.38 21.04
C MET A 77 0.16 -2.89 21.13
N THR A 78 -0.94 -3.62 21.31
CA THR A 78 -0.99 -5.07 21.19
C THR A 78 -1.19 -5.50 19.74
N ALA A 79 -0.90 -6.77 19.43
CA ALA A 79 -1.14 -7.32 18.10
C ALA A 79 -2.63 -7.28 17.69
N LYS A 80 -3.56 -7.32 18.66
CA LYS A 80 -5.00 -7.21 18.39
C LYS A 80 -5.37 -5.80 17.95
N GLU A 81 -4.90 -4.79 18.66
CA GLU A 81 -5.14 -3.38 18.31
C GLU A 81 -4.49 -3.02 16.97
N LEU A 82 -3.34 -3.63 16.65
CA LEU A 82 -2.72 -3.47 15.34
C LEU A 82 -3.63 -3.95 14.20
N ILE A 83 -4.31 -5.09 14.38
CA ILE A 83 -5.25 -5.64 13.39
C ILE A 83 -6.41 -4.67 13.18
N GLU A 84 -7.03 -4.22 14.28
CA GLU A 84 -8.17 -3.30 14.24
C GLU A 84 -7.80 -1.98 13.55
N LYS A 85 -6.62 -1.42 13.88
CA LYS A 85 -6.16 -0.14 13.34
C LYS A 85 -5.63 -0.21 11.91
N SER A 86 -5.06 -1.34 11.51
CA SER A 86 -4.56 -1.53 10.13
C SER A 86 -5.64 -1.95 9.13
N GLY A 87 -6.81 -2.40 9.60
CA GLY A 87 -7.88 -2.92 8.75
C GLY A 87 -7.47 -4.17 7.96
N LEU A 88 -6.46 -4.90 8.45
CA LEU A 88 -5.96 -6.12 7.82
C LEU A 88 -6.63 -7.36 8.41
N SER A 89 -6.63 -8.47 7.66
CA SER A 89 -7.06 -9.75 8.23
C SER A 89 -6.08 -10.23 9.30
N LYS A 90 -6.57 -11.00 10.28
CA LYS A 90 -5.72 -11.64 11.30
C LYS A 90 -4.61 -12.47 10.65
N ALA A 91 -4.91 -13.19 9.57
CA ALA A 91 -3.93 -13.99 8.84
C ALA A 91 -2.82 -13.14 8.20
N ALA A 92 -3.16 -12.02 7.55
CA ALA A 92 -2.18 -11.13 6.94
C ALA A 92 -1.25 -10.50 7.98
N THR A 93 -1.81 -10.04 9.10
CA THR A 93 -1.04 -9.45 10.19
C THR A 93 -0.13 -10.48 10.87
N MET A 94 -0.62 -11.71 11.08
CA MET A 94 0.20 -12.80 11.62
C MET A 94 1.31 -13.22 10.66
N ASN A 95 1.08 -13.22 9.34
CA ASN A 95 2.13 -13.48 8.36
C ASN A 95 3.23 -12.41 8.42
N ALA A 96 2.86 -11.13 8.58
CA ALA A 96 3.80 -10.03 8.80
C ALA A 96 4.60 -10.21 10.11
N ILE A 97 3.93 -10.49 11.24
CA ILE A 97 4.58 -10.70 12.54
C ILE A 97 5.52 -11.91 12.52
N THR A 98 5.12 -12.99 11.83
CA THR A 98 5.94 -14.21 11.72
C THR A 98 7.10 -14.06 10.73
N GLY A 99 7.26 -12.91 10.09
CA GLY A 99 8.36 -12.61 9.18
C GLY A 99 8.23 -13.34 7.84
N LYS A 100 7.01 -13.71 7.44
CA LYS A 100 6.75 -14.20 6.10
C LYS A 100 6.78 -13.05 5.10
N LYS A 101 6.97 -13.43 3.85
CA LYS A 101 6.78 -12.58 2.68
C LYS A 101 5.35 -12.03 2.65
N VAL A 102 5.22 -10.72 2.61
CA VAL A 102 3.94 -10.00 2.57
C VAL A 102 4.00 -8.92 1.51
N LYS A 103 2.84 -8.60 0.94
CA LYS A 103 2.72 -7.54 -0.06
C LYS A 103 3.15 -6.18 0.54
N PRO A 104 3.80 -5.30 -0.25
CA PRO A 104 4.16 -3.94 0.19
C PRO A 104 2.99 -3.16 0.79
N ILE A 105 1.78 -3.31 0.24
CA ILE A 105 0.56 -2.69 0.77
C ILE A 105 0.26 -3.10 2.21
N THR A 106 0.54 -4.35 2.58
CA THR A 106 0.36 -4.86 3.95
C THR A 106 1.36 -4.19 4.89
N VAL A 107 2.62 -4.06 4.47
CA VAL A 107 3.66 -3.39 5.26
C VAL A 107 3.31 -1.92 5.46
N GLY A 108 2.87 -1.21 4.41
CA GLY A 108 2.44 0.17 4.48
C GLY A 108 1.27 0.39 5.46
N LYS A 109 0.27 -0.51 5.45
CA LYS A 109 -0.86 -0.45 6.40
C LYS A 109 -0.41 -0.66 7.86
N ILE A 110 0.52 -1.57 8.11
CA ILE A 110 1.10 -1.79 9.45
C ILE A 110 1.90 -0.56 9.90
N ALA A 111 2.74 -0.01 9.02
CA ALA A 111 3.53 1.19 9.29
C ALA A 111 2.64 2.39 9.64
N LYS A 112 1.57 2.62 8.86
CA LYS A 112 0.58 3.67 9.10
C LYS A 112 -0.16 3.47 10.43
N ALA A 113 -0.53 2.23 10.77
CA ALA A 113 -1.19 1.92 12.04
C ALA A 113 -0.29 2.21 13.26
N LEU A 114 1.01 1.89 13.15
CA LEU A 114 2.01 2.13 14.19
C LEU A 114 2.57 3.57 14.18
N ASN A 115 2.21 4.39 13.19
CA ASN A 115 2.76 5.73 12.97
C ASN A 115 4.31 5.75 12.90
N VAL A 116 4.89 4.76 12.22
CA VAL A 116 6.33 4.65 12.01
C VAL A 116 6.65 4.59 10.51
N PRO A 117 7.81 5.10 10.07
CA PRO A 117 8.27 4.91 8.69
C PRO A 117 8.44 3.43 8.33
N VAL A 118 8.12 3.07 7.08
CA VAL A 118 8.24 1.68 6.58
C VAL A 118 9.68 1.16 6.67
N GLU A 119 10.67 2.03 6.43
CA GLU A 119 12.11 1.74 6.53
C GLU A 119 12.52 1.23 7.91
N ASN A 120 11.82 1.68 8.95
CA ASN A 120 12.07 1.26 10.33
C ASN A 120 11.44 -0.10 10.66
N LEU A 121 10.65 -0.69 9.75
CA LEU A 121 10.00 -1.99 9.97
C LEU A 121 10.60 -3.11 9.13
N ILE A 122 11.25 -2.78 8.01
CA ILE A 122 11.86 -3.76 7.11
C ILE A 122 13.39 -3.79 7.30
N ASP A 123 14.01 -4.88 6.88
CA ASP A 123 15.46 -4.89 6.68
C ASP A 123 15.74 -4.46 5.24
N LEU A 124 16.55 -3.40 5.12
CA LEU A 124 16.98 -2.86 3.84
C LEU A 124 18.10 -3.70 3.22
N GLU A 125 18.70 -4.60 4.01
CA GLU A 125 19.81 -5.44 3.65
C GLU A 125 19.37 -6.91 3.78
N GLY A 126 19.01 -7.51 2.65
CA GLY A 126 18.96 -8.96 2.54
C GLY A 126 20.39 -9.50 2.55
N GLU A 127 20.98 -9.66 3.74
CA GLU A 127 22.12 -10.55 3.92
C GLU A 127 21.66 -11.79 4.68
N MET A 128 21.20 -12.75 3.89
CA MET A 128 21.84 -14.05 3.70
C MET A 128 21.28 -14.70 2.45
#